data_AF-A0A535V339-F1
#
_entry.id   AF-A0A535V339-F1
#
_cell.length_a   1.000
_cell.length_b   1.000
_cell.length_c   1.000
_cell.angle_alpha   90.00
_cell.angle_beta   90.00
_cell.angle_gamma   90.00
#
_symmetry.space_group_name_H-M   'P 1'
#
loop_
_entity.id
_entity.type
_entity.pdbx_description
1 polymer ?
#
loop_
_entity_poly.entity_id
_entity_poly.type
_entity_poly.pdbx_seq_one_letter_code
_entity_poly.pdbx_strand_id
1 'polypeptide(L)' 'MRHIPFVIFTSAGQEGEMVRGYKLGANSYVVKPVDFECFEDTVRQLSSYWVRLNRGPGGWLQPSG' A
#
# COMPACT_ATOMS: atom_id res chain seq x y z
N MET A 1 -14.54 8.62 -12.30
CA MET A 1 -14.27 7.94 -11.01
C MET A 1 -12.96 8.45 -10.46
N ARG A 2 -12.89 8.83 -9.17
CA ARG A 2 -11.62 9.17 -8.51
C ARG A 2 -10.90 7.85 -8.19
N HIS A 3 -9.71 7.65 -8.74
CA HIS A 3 -8.84 6.54 -8.35
C HIS A 3 -8.27 6.83 -6.96
N ILE A 4 -8.93 6.33 -5.93
CA ILE A 4 -8.41 6.34 -4.57
C ILE A 4 -7.44 5.17 -4.46
N PRO A 5 -6.14 5.41 -4.21
CA PRO A 5 -5.22 4.32 -4.02
C PRO A 5 -5.54 3.61 -2.72
N PHE A 6 -5.51 2.27 -2.74
CA PHE A 6 -5.61 1.45 -1.55
C PHE A 6 -4.53 0.37 -1.55
N VAL A 7 -4.09 0.02 -0.36
CA VAL A 7 -3.14 -1.05 -0.07
C VAL A 7 -3.86 -2.18 0.61
N ILE A 8 -3.58 -3.40 0.18
CA ILE A 8 -4.03 -4.60 0.89
C ILE A 8 -2.97 -4.96 1.93
N PHE A 9 -3.36 -5.06 3.19
CA PHE A 9 -2.48 -5.41 4.31
C PHE A 9 -3.03 -6.65 5.03
N THR A 10 -2.50 -7.83 4.72
CA THR A 10 -3.03 -9.12 5.20
C THR A 10 -1.91 -10.13 5.50
N SER A 11 -2.23 -11.19 6.22
CA SER A 11 -1.27 -12.24 6.60
C SER A 11 -0.71 -13.00 5.40
N ALA A 12 0.44 -13.65 5.59
CA ALA A 12 1.05 -14.52 4.59
C ALA A 12 0.15 -15.72 4.24
N GLY A 13 0.34 -16.30 3.04
CA GLY A 13 -0.39 -17.50 2.60
C GLY A 13 -1.70 -17.22 1.84
N GLN A 14 -1.98 -15.96 1.49
CA GLN A 14 -3.19 -15.56 0.76
C GLN A 14 -2.89 -15.03 -0.65
N GLU A 15 -2.05 -15.75 -1.41
CA GLU A 15 -1.65 -15.37 -2.78
C GLU A 15 -2.83 -15.20 -3.74
N GLY A 16 -3.90 -15.97 -3.55
CA GLY A 16 -5.14 -15.80 -4.31
C GLY A 16 -5.81 -14.43 -4.08
N GLU A 17 -5.75 -13.92 -2.85
CA GLU A 17 -6.28 -12.59 -2.50
C GLU A 17 -5.41 -11.48 -3.07
N MET A 18 -4.09 -11.64 -3.05
CA MET A 18 -3.15 -10.73 -3.69
C MET A 18 -3.46 -10.57 -5.18
N VAL A 19 -3.54 -11.68 -5.92
CA VAL A 19 -3.82 -11.67 -7.36
C VAL A 19 -5.18 -11.04 -7.65
N ARG A 20 -6.20 -11.38 -6.86
CA ARG A 20 -7.54 -10.78 -6.98
C ARG A 20 -7.52 -9.28 -6.72
N GLY A 21 -6.79 -8.84 -5.69
CA GLY A 21 -6.64 -7.43 -5.33
C GLY A 21 -6.06 -6.59 -6.46
N TYR A 22 -4.96 -7.05 -7.07
CA TYR A 22 -4.37 -6.36 -8.21
C TYR A 22 -5.30 -6.31 -9.43
N LYS A 23 -6.05 -7.39 -9.71
CA LYS A 23 -7.07 -7.40 -10.77
C LYS A 23 -8.20 -6.37 -10.53
N LEU A 24 -8.50 -6.07 -9.28
CA LEU A 24 -9.51 -5.08 -8.88
C LEU A 24 -8.97 -3.65 -8.78
N GLY A 25 -7.68 -3.43 -9.10
CA GLY A 25 -7.07 -2.10 -9.12
C GLY A 25 -6.39 -1.68 -7.81
N ALA A 26 -6.02 -2.64 -6.94
CA ALA A 26 -5.16 -2.35 -5.82
C ALA A 26 -3.82 -1.75 -6.30
N ASN A 27 -3.33 -0.75 -5.58
CA ASN A 27 -2.07 -0.11 -5.94
C ASN A 27 -0.87 -0.90 -5.40
N SER A 28 -1.01 -1.54 -4.23
CA SER A 28 0.03 -2.36 -3.63
C SER A 28 -0.57 -3.42 -2.70
N TYR A 29 0.24 -4.45 -2.42
CA TYR A 29 -0.04 -5.50 -1.45
C TYR A 29 1.13 -5.61 -0.49
N VAL A 30 0.84 -5.63 0.82
CA VAL A 30 1.84 -5.77 1.88
C VAL A 30 1.42 -6.89 2.82
N VAL A 31 2.36 -7.80 3.10
CA VAL A 31 2.15 -8.85 4.09
C VAL A 31 2.24 -8.24 5.48
N LYS A 32 1.24 -8.49 6.32
CA LYS A 32 1.23 -8.07 7.71
C LYS A 32 2.39 -8.74 8.47
N PRO A 33 3.32 -7.98 9.04
CA PRO A 33 4.38 -8.53 9.87
C PRO A 33 3.80 -9.23 11.09
N VAL A 34 4.44 -10.34 11.47
CA VAL A 34 3.99 -11.18 12.59
C VAL A 34 4.40 -10.55 13.92
N ASP A 35 5.60 -9.98 13.98
CA ASP A 35 6.15 -9.32 15.15
C ASP A 35 5.93 -7.80 15.12
N PHE A 36 5.90 -7.20 16.31
CA PHE A 36 5.58 -5.78 16.49
C PHE A 36 6.71 -4.86 16.00
N GLU A 37 7.97 -5.28 16.15
CA GLU A 37 9.14 -4.50 15.73
C GLU A 37 9.16 -4.35 14.20
N CYS A 38 8.96 -5.43 13.45
CA CYS A 38 8.81 -5.41 12.00
C CYS A 38 7.52 -4.69 11.58
N PHE A 39 6.46 -4.72 12.39
CA PHE A 39 5.25 -3.95 12.12
C PHE A 39 5.53 -2.44 12.11
N GLU A 40 6.20 -1.92 13.14
CA GLU A 40 6.52 -0.48 13.21
C GLU A 40 7.38 -0.05 12.01
N ASP A 41 8.42 -0.82 11.70
CA ASP A 41 9.29 -0.53 10.57
C ASP A 41 8.55 -0.60 9.23
N THR A 42 7.71 -1.61 9.02
CA THR A 42 6.90 -1.76 7.80
C THR A 42 5.94 -0.57 7.61
N VAL A 43 5.26 -0.14 8.68
CA VAL A 43 4.36 1.03 8.62
C VAL A 43 5.14 2.32 8.34
N ARG A 44 6.33 2.48 8.93
CA ARG A 44 7.23 3.62 8.66
C ARG A 44 7.67 3.64 7.20
N GLN A 45 8.06 2.50 6.63
CA GLN A 45 8.43 2.39 5.22
C GLN A 45 7.25 2.68 4.29
N LEU A 46 6.06 2.12 4.59
CA LEU A 46 4.83 2.35 3.85
C LEU A 46 4.46 3.84 3.81
N SER A 47 4.36 4.49 4.97
CA SER A 47 4.03 5.92 5.05
C SER A 47 5.00 6.78 4.23
N SER A 48 6.29 6.48 4.34
CA SER A 48 7.36 7.09 3.56
C SER A 48 7.19 6.93 2.05
N TYR A 49 6.91 5.71 1.58
CA TYR A 49 6.64 5.42 0.17
C TYR A 49 5.44 6.21 -0.34
N TRP A 50 4.34 6.17 0.39
CA TRP A 50 3.09 6.82 -0.01
C TRP A 50 3.21 8.33 -0.13
N VAL A 51 3.83 8.98 0.85
CA VAL A 51 3.91 10.46 0.88
C VAL A 51 5.00 10.99 -0.05
N ARG A 52 6.13 10.30 -0.18
CA ARG A 52 7.30 10.85 -0.88
C ARG A 52 7.50 10.33 -2.29
N LEU A 53 7.13 9.08 -2.56
CA LEU A 53 7.50 8.40 -3.80
C LEU A 53 6.30 8.11 -4.70
N ASN A 54 5.15 7.75 -4.11
CA ASN A 54 4.02 7.33 -4.91
C ASN A 54 3.37 8.50 -5.67
N ARG A 55 3.02 8.26 -6.93
CA ARG A 55 2.32 9.21 -7.81
C ARG A 55 1.06 8.55 -8.34
N GLY A 56 -0.09 9.01 -7.86
CA GLY A 56 -1.38 8.58 -8.39
C GLY A 56 -1.69 9.22 -9.76
N PRO A 57 -2.67 8.68 -10.51
CA PRO A 57 -2.98 9.11 -11.88
C PRO A 57 -3.42 10.58 -12.05
N GLY A 58 -3.59 11.33 -10.95
CA GLY A 58 -3.92 12.76 -10.95
C GLY A 58 -3.04 13.61 -10.02
N GLY A 59 -1.89 13.13 -9.55
CA GLY A 59 -0.98 13.92 -8.70
C GLY A 59 -1.41 14.11 -7.23
N TRP A 60 -2.32 13.27 -6.73
CA TRP A 60 -3.05 13.38 -5.44
C TRP A 60 -2.25 13.64 -4.15
N LEU A 61 -0.92 13.52 -4.15
CA LEU A 61 -0.07 13.56 -2.95
C LEU A 61 1.11 14.54 -3.07
N GLN A 62 1.11 15.45 -4.03
CA GLN A 62 2.09 16.54 -3.99
C GLN A 62 1.77 17.43 -2.78
N PRO A 63 2.76 17.71 -1.90
CA PRO A 63 2.65 18.85 -1.01
C PRO A 63 2.44 20.05 -1.94
N SER A 64 1.29 20.71 -1.83
CA SER A 64 1.16 22.06 -2.37
C SER A 64 2.29 22.87 -1.74
N GLY A 65 3.25 23.29 -2.57
CA GLY A 65 4.18 24.35 -2.19
C GLY A 65 3.42 25.59 -1.75
#